data_AF-A0A962GRL5-F1
#
_entry.id   AF-A0A962GRL5-F1
#
_cell.length_a   1.000
_cell.length_b   1.000
_cell.length_c   1.000
_cell.angle_alpha   90.00
_cell.angle_beta   90.00
_cell.angle_gamma   90.00
#
_symmetry.space_group_name_H-M   'P 1'
#
loop_
_entity.id
_entity.type
_entity.pdbx_description
1 polymer ?
#
loop_
_entity_poly.entity_id
_entity_poly.type
_entity_poly.pdbx_seq_one_letter_code
_entity_poly.pdbx_strand_id
1 'polypeptide(L)'
;MDTASDELIALVAHYYDAQSTQTDGGPNTDDMIGALAAFAADQLISLCVSPENIKESSRWIIGNEVDDLLYRDENKDTMYFVMTSGSLATGMAPGDLPEMEPIVARASMGDELAAVPFLSVKEHYYPTDWPPNAAVRFRAQVNAILDTHGVKGEDRPVTCAFATAKMIRIATEKYVDPMVPLLIALETVAGMARMTPLQKEID
;
A
#
# COMPACT_ATOMS: atom_id res chain seq x y z
N MET A 1 -0.53 -17.00 8.13
CA MET A 1 -0.38 -15.75 7.35
C MET A 1 -1.29 -15.75 6.14
N ASP A 2 -1.38 -16.82 5.35
CA ASP A 2 -2.13 -16.83 4.08
C ASP A 2 -3.60 -16.36 4.20
N THR A 3 -4.30 -16.77 5.28
CA THR A 3 -5.73 -16.50 5.52
C THR A 3 -6.06 -15.04 5.82
N ALA A 4 -5.22 -14.33 6.59
CA ALA A 4 -5.48 -12.93 6.92
C ALA A 4 -5.37 -12.05 5.67
N SER A 5 -4.35 -12.27 4.84
CA SER A 5 -4.17 -11.56 3.58
C SER A 5 -5.33 -11.80 2.60
N ASP A 6 -5.86 -13.02 2.55
CA ASP A 6 -7.02 -13.34 1.70
C ASP A 6 -8.30 -12.63 2.19
N GLU A 7 -8.51 -12.55 3.50
CA GLU A 7 -9.65 -11.81 4.07
C GLU A 7 -9.54 -10.31 3.83
N LEU A 8 -8.33 -9.73 3.86
CA LEU A 8 -8.09 -8.33 3.50
C LEU A 8 -8.42 -8.07 2.02
N ILE A 9 -8.05 -8.98 1.12
CA ILE A 9 -8.41 -8.90 -0.30
C ILE A 9 -9.93 -8.99 -0.47
N ALA A 10 -10.58 -9.92 0.22
CA ALA A 10 -12.04 -10.08 0.16
C ALA A 10 -12.78 -8.83 0.67
N LEU A 11 -12.26 -8.17 1.71
CA LEU A 11 -12.79 -6.92 2.24
C LEU A 11 -12.84 -5.82 1.17
N VAL A 12 -11.72 -5.58 0.48
CA VAL A 12 -11.66 -4.54 -0.56
C VAL A 12 -12.43 -4.95 -1.81
N ALA A 13 -12.38 -6.23 -2.19
CA ALA A 13 -13.12 -6.76 -3.34
C ALA A 13 -14.63 -6.52 -3.15
N HIS A 14 -15.18 -6.85 -1.98
CA HIS A 14 -16.59 -6.66 -1.68
C HIS A 14 -17.02 -5.19 -1.80
N TYR A 15 -16.20 -4.26 -1.32
CA TYR A 15 -16.50 -2.83 -1.38
C TYR A 15 -16.43 -2.28 -2.81
N TYR A 16 -15.32 -2.52 -3.52
CA TYR A 16 -15.13 -1.95 -4.85
C TYR A 16 -15.98 -2.63 -5.93
N ASP A 17 -16.39 -3.88 -5.72
CA ASP A 17 -17.37 -4.54 -6.59
C ASP A 17 -18.74 -3.86 -6.47
N ALA A 18 -19.17 -3.52 -5.25
CA ALA A 18 -20.43 -2.80 -5.01
C ALA A 18 -20.43 -1.36 -5.58
N GLN A 19 -19.26 -0.76 -5.79
CA GLN A 19 -19.12 0.58 -6.38
C GLN A 19 -18.79 0.58 -7.87
N SER A 20 -18.52 -0.59 -8.46
CA SER A 20 -18.08 -0.67 -9.85
C SER A 20 -19.20 -0.17 -10.78
N THR A 21 -18.86 0.85 -11.56
CA THR A 21 -19.67 1.31 -12.69
C THR A 21 -19.16 0.76 -14.02
N GLN A 22 -18.15 -0.12 -13.98
CA GLN A 22 -17.54 -0.69 -15.18
C GLN A 22 -18.50 -1.67 -15.87
N THR A 23 -18.61 -1.54 -17.19
CA THR A 23 -19.51 -2.32 -18.06
C THR A 23 -19.24 -3.83 -18.08
N ASP A 24 -18.04 -4.23 -17.66
CA ASP A 24 -17.50 -5.58 -17.60
C ASP A 24 -17.63 -6.24 -16.22
N GLY A 25 -18.21 -5.54 -15.23
CA GLY A 25 -18.75 -6.14 -14.01
C GLY A 25 -17.73 -6.69 -13.01
N GLY A 26 -16.46 -6.27 -13.08
CA GLY A 26 -15.44 -6.59 -12.09
C GLY A 26 -15.08 -5.40 -11.20
N PRO A 27 -14.46 -5.63 -10.04
CA PRO A 27 -13.94 -4.55 -9.19
C PRO A 27 -12.75 -3.86 -9.86
N ASN A 28 -12.67 -2.53 -9.68
CA ASN A 28 -11.57 -1.73 -10.19
C ASN A 28 -10.26 -2.16 -9.51
N THR A 29 -9.37 -2.75 -10.31
CA THR A 29 -8.17 -3.43 -9.79
C THR A 29 -7.14 -2.44 -9.28
N ASP A 30 -7.04 -1.25 -9.89
CA ASP A 30 -6.18 -0.15 -9.43
C ASP A 30 -6.58 0.30 -8.01
N ASP A 31 -7.88 0.47 -7.75
CA ASP A 31 -8.42 0.86 -6.45
C ASP A 31 -8.11 -0.18 -5.37
N MET A 32 -8.28 -1.47 -5.69
CA MET A 32 -7.97 -2.56 -4.76
C MET A 32 -6.48 -2.60 -4.40
N ILE A 33 -5.59 -2.42 -5.37
CA ILE A 33 -4.15 -2.39 -5.13
C ILE A 33 -3.80 -1.19 -4.25
N GLY A 34 -4.32 0.00 -4.59
CA GLY A 34 -4.14 1.22 -3.82
C GLY A 34 -4.61 1.04 -2.37
N ALA A 35 -5.80 0.51 -2.16
CA ALA A 35 -6.37 0.29 -0.83
C ALA A 35 -5.53 -0.68 0.02
N LEU A 36 -5.10 -1.81 -0.54
CA LEU A 36 -4.27 -2.79 0.19
C LEU A 36 -2.88 -2.23 0.51
N ALA A 37 -2.28 -1.50 -0.43
CA ALA A 37 -1.04 -0.77 -0.21
C ALA A 37 -1.19 0.28 0.91
N ALA A 38 -2.32 0.99 0.94
CA ALA A 38 -2.67 1.94 1.99
C ALA A 38 -2.82 1.28 3.36
N PHE A 39 -3.39 0.07 3.44
CA PHE A 39 -3.45 -0.68 4.71
C PHE A 39 -2.06 -0.99 5.24
N ALA A 40 -1.15 -1.41 4.36
CA ALA A 40 0.21 -1.75 4.75
C ALA A 40 0.95 -0.51 5.27
N ALA A 41 0.78 0.64 4.60
CA ALA A 41 1.34 1.92 5.05
C ALA A 41 0.75 2.41 6.38
N ASP A 42 -0.58 2.29 6.58
CA ASP A 42 -1.26 2.69 7.82
C ASP A 42 -0.82 1.86 9.04
N GLN A 43 -0.58 0.55 8.84
CA GLN A 43 -0.01 -0.29 9.89
C GLN A 43 1.46 0.04 10.16
N LEU A 44 2.26 0.31 9.12
CA LEU A 44 3.67 0.69 9.27
C LEU A 44 3.81 1.99 10.06
N ILE A 45 3.10 3.04 9.65
CA ILE A 45 3.19 4.35 10.30
C ILE A 45 2.70 4.31 11.75
N SER A 46 1.73 3.44 12.06
CA SER A 46 1.25 3.21 13.43
C SER A 46 2.29 2.57 14.35
N LEU A 47 3.31 1.89 13.79
CA LEU A 47 4.43 1.33 14.57
C LEU A 47 5.54 2.36 14.79
N CYS A 48 5.82 3.20 13.80
CA CYS A 48 6.94 4.15 13.82
C CYS A 48 6.59 5.50 14.46
N VAL A 49 5.30 5.80 14.64
CA VAL A 49 4.86 7.10 15.14
C VAL A 49 4.21 6.95 16.51
N SER A 50 4.89 7.46 17.53
CA SER A 50 4.24 7.71 18.81
C SER A 50 3.34 8.96 18.72
N PRO A 51 2.23 9.02 19.48
CA PRO A 51 1.41 10.24 19.58
C PRO A 51 2.20 11.49 20.03
N GLU A 52 3.37 11.29 20.62
CA GLU A 52 4.28 12.34 21.05
C GLU A 52 5.09 12.91 19.87
N ASN A 53 5.43 12.08 18.87
CA ASN A 53 6.16 12.46 17.66
C ASN A 53 5.31 13.20 16.61
N ILE A 54 3.97 13.15 16.73
CA ILE A 54 3.04 13.85 15.81
C ILE A 54 2.97 15.36 16.08
N LYS A 55 3.53 15.84 17.20
CA LYS A 55 3.33 17.21 17.69
C LYS A 55 4.15 18.29 16.97
N GLU A 56 5.16 17.94 16.18
CA GLU A 56 6.08 18.93 15.57
C GLU A 56 5.88 19.06 14.04
N SER A 57 4.84 19.80 13.68
CA SER A 57 4.78 20.75 12.56
C SER A 57 5.14 20.34 11.12
N SER A 58 5.15 19.06 10.75
CA SER A 58 5.12 18.68 9.33
C SER A 58 4.12 17.56 9.09
N ARG A 59 3.33 17.66 8.02
CA ARG A 59 2.45 16.58 7.55
C ARG A 59 3.23 15.36 7.06
N TRP A 60 4.56 15.45 7.12
CA TRP A 60 5.53 14.49 6.63
C TRP A 60 6.39 13.94 7.76
N ILE A 61 6.49 12.62 7.86
CA ILE A 61 7.30 11.92 8.86
C ILE A 61 8.57 11.46 8.18
N ILE A 62 9.68 12.10 8.54
CA ILE A 62 11.04 11.70 8.11
C ILE A 62 11.65 10.92 9.27
N GLY A 63 11.85 9.60 9.09
CA GLY A 63 12.40 8.76 10.15
C GLY A 63 13.08 7.50 9.62
N ASN A 64 14.23 7.16 10.20
CA ASN A 64 15.01 5.96 9.84
C ASN A 64 14.22 4.66 10.07
N GLU A 65 13.31 4.64 11.05
CA GLU A 65 12.52 3.45 11.41
C GLU A 65 11.53 3.02 10.30
N VAL A 66 10.94 4.00 9.60
CA VAL A 66 10.08 3.72 8.43
C VAL A 66 10.90 3.13 7.30
N ASP A 67 12.10 3.66 7.04
CA ASP A 67 12.99 3.17 6.00
C ASP A 67 13.46 1.73 6.26
N ASP A 68 13.74 1.39 7.52
CA ASP A 68 14.20 0.06 7.95
C ASP A 68 13.17 -1.04 7.66
N LEU A 69 11.89 -0.80 7.97
CA LEU A 69 10.80 -1.74 7.67
C LEU A 69 10.37 -1.71 6.19
N LEU A 70 10.57 -0.58 5.52
CA LEU A 70 10.20 -0.41 4.12
C LEU A 70 11.22 -1.09 3.17
N TYR A 71 12.54 -0.90 3.37
CA TYR A 71 13.55 -1.37 2.40
C TYR A 71 15.00 -1.59 2.91
N ARG A 72 15.38 -1.21 4.13
CA ARG A 72 16.82 -1.13 4.52
C ARG A 72 17.47 -2.39 5.09
N ASP A 73 16.73 -3.38 5.58
CA ASP A 73 17.33 -4.59 6.17
C ASP A 73 17.38 -5.75 5.16
N GLU A 74 18.58 -6.03 4.63
CA GLU A 74 18.83 -7.13 3.69
C GLU A 74 18.53 -8.53 4.28
N ASN A 75 18.37 -8.65 5.61
CA ASN A 75 18.13 -9.91 6.30
C ASN A 75 16.69 -10.08 6.82
N LYS A 76 15.78 -9.15 6.51
CA LYS A 76 14.37 -9.23 6.89
C LYS A 76 13.46 -9.14 5.67
N ASP A 77 12.27 -9.75 5.77
CA ASP A 77 11.19 -9.60 4.81
C ASP A 77 10.64 -8.15 4.88
N THR A 78 11.33 -7.22 4.22
CA THR A 78 10.87 -5.82 4.10
C THR A 78 9.58 -5.76 3.30
N MET A 79 8.80 -4.69 3.50
CA MET A 79 7.58 -4.49 2.70
C MET A 79 7.87 -4.44 1.20
N TYR A 80 9.00 -3.83 0.80
CA TYR A 80 9.46 -3.84 -0.59
C TYR A 80 9.70 -5.27 -1.10
N PHE A 81 10.44 -6.09 -0.35
CA PHE A 81 10.71 -7.47 -0.73
C PHE A 81 9.41 -8.28 -0.89
N VAL A 82 8.47 -8.13 0.05
CA VAL A 82 7.18 -8.81 0.00
C VAL A 82 6.35 -8.37 -1.21
N MET A 83 6.22 -7.07 -1.47
CA MET A 83 5.41 -6.59 -2.60
C MET A 83 6.03 -6.95 -3.95
N THR A 84 7.35 -6.83 -4.09
CA THR A 84 8.06 -7.19 -5.32
C THR A 84 8.02 -8.70 -5.59
N SER A 85 7.93 -9.54 -4.56
CA SER A 85 7.73 -10.99 -4.73
C SER A 85 6.48 -11.34 -5.55
N GLY A 86 5.43 -10.51 -5.47
CA GLY A 86 4.22 -10.63 -6.28
C GLY A 86 4.50 -10.51 -7.78
N SER A 87 5.31 -9.52 -8.17
CA SER A 87 5.74 -9.31 -9.57
C SER A 87 6.79 -10.32 -10.02
N LEU A 88 7.71 -10.74 -9.14
CA LEU A 88 8.64 -11.82 -9.47
C LEU A 88 7.90 -13.14 -9.76
N ALA A 89 6.85 -13.43 -9.01
CA ALA A 89 6.01 -14.62 -9.23
C ALA A 89 5.26 -14.62 -10.56
N THR A 90 5.19 -13.47 -11.26
CA THR A 90 4.56 -13.35 -12.59
C THR A 90 5.58 -13.42 -13.73
N GLY A 91 6.87 -13.61 -13.40
CA GLY A 91 7.95 -13.79 -14.37
C GLY A 91 8.76 -12.52 -14.65
N MET A 92 8.51 -11.41 -13.94
CA MET A 92 9.38 -10.23 -14.00
C MET A 92 10.79 -10.59 -13.55
N ALA A 93 11.82 -10.12 -14.28
CA ALA A 93 13.19 -10.37 -13.89
C ALA A 93 13.58 -9.50 -12.67
N PRO A 94 14.41 -10.01 -11.73
CA PRO A 94 14.86 -9.21 -10.60
C PRO A 94 15.54 -7.89 -10.98
N GLY A 95 16.23 -7.85 -12.12
CA GLY A 95 16.88 -6.63 -12.63
C GLY A 95 15.90 -5.59 -13.20
N ASP A 96 14.64 -5.95 -13.40
CA ASP A 96 13.59 -5.06 -13.87
C ASP A 96 12.79 -4.45 -12.70
N LEU A 97 12.99 -4.91 -11.46
CA LEU A 97 12.30 -4.37 -10.31
C LEU A 97 12.66 -2.89 -10.09
N PRO A 98 11.70 -2.03 -9.73
CA PRO A 98 11.98 -0.63 -9.50
C PRO A 98 12.78 -0.44 -8.22
N GLU A 99 13.77 0.45 -8.25
CA GLU A 99 14.54 0.81 -7.06
C GLU A 99 13.69 1.66 -6.09
N MET A 100 13.82 1.40 -4.79
CA MET A 100 13.04 2.11 -3.77
C MET A 100 13.46 3.55 -3.56
N GLU A 101 14.76 3.86 -3.65
CA GLU A 101 15.27 5.21 -3.41
C GLU A 101 14.64 6.24 -4.39
N PRO A 102 14.58 6.00 -5.71
CA PRO A 102 13.85 6.87 -6.64
C PRO A 102 12.35 6.98 -6.35
N ILE A 103 11.69 5.90 -5.92
CA ILE A 103 10.27 5.90 -5.56
C ILE A 103 10.02 6.81 -4.35
N VAL A 104 10.81 6.64 -3.29
CA VAL A 104 10.73 7.42 -2.06
C VAL A 104 11.02 8.90 -2.33
N ALA A 105 12.05 9.18 -3.15
CA ALA A 105 12.39 10.54 -3.54
C ALA A 105 11.21 11.23 -4.24
N ARG A 106 10.57 10.56 -5.21
CA ARG A 106 9.39 11.09 -5.91
C ARG A 106 8.20 11.29 -4.97
N ALA A 107 7.93 10.31 -4.10
CA ALA A 107 6.86 10.42 -3.11
C ALA A 107 7.06 11.66 -2.22
N SER A 108 8.31 11.94 -1.84
CA SER A 108 8.70 13.10 -1.00
C SER A 108 8.69 14.44 -1.75
N MET A 109 8.61 14.43 -3.08
CA MET A 109 8.48 15.63 -3.93
C MET A 109 7.02 16.06 -4.11
N GLY A 110 6.05 15.33 -3.55
CA GLY A 110 4.67 15.77 -3.49
C GLY A 110 4.58 17.15 -2.83
N ASP A 111 3.83 18.06 -3.44
CA ASP A 111 3.57 19.38 -2.86
C ASP A 111 3.03 19.19 -1.43
N GLU A 112 3.46 19.99 -0.45
CA GLU A 112 2.95 19.94 0.93
C GLU A 112 1.40 20.08 0.98
N LEU A 113 0.83 20.61 -0.11
CA LEU A 113 -0.61 20.75 -0.39
C LEU A 113 -1.23 19.58 -1.16
N ALA A 114 -0.46 18.83 -1.96
CA ALA A 114 -0.95 17.67 -2.68
C ALA A 114 -0.94 16.47 -1.75
N ALA A 115 -2.09 16.20 -1.12
CA ALA A 115 -2.27 15.06 -0.24
C ALA A 115 -2.04 13.69 -0.92
N VAL A 116 -1.78 13.62 -2.24
CA VAL A 116 -1.73 12.37 -3.00
C VAL A 116 -0.28 11.93 -3.23
N PRO A 117 0.09 10.65 -2.97
CA PRO A 117 1.37 10.12 -3.44
C PRO A 117 1.44 10.26 -4.97
N PHE A 118 2.51 10.90 -5.46
CA PHE A 118 2.73 11.02 -6.90
C PHE A 118 2.97 9.62 -7.48
N LEU A 119 2.05 9.16 -8.34
CA LEU A 119 2.21 7.91 -9.07
C LEU A 119 2.93 8.19 -10.39
N SER A 120 3.91 7.36 -10.76
CA SER A 120 4.67 7.49 -12.02
C SER A 120 4.04 6.74 -13.19
N VAL A 121 2.96 5.99 -12.94
CA VAL A 121 2.17 5.33 -13.99
C VAL A 121 1.38 6.37 -14.81
N LYS A 122 0.82 5.95 -15.94
CA LYS A 122 -0.07 6.83 -16.73
C LYS A 122 -1.37 7.09 -15.95
N GLU A 123 -1.92 8.30 -16.07
CA GLU A 123 -3.12 8.75 -15.33
C GLU A 123 -4.33 7.82 -15.44
N HIS A 124 -4.51 7.12 -16.57
CA HIS A 124 -5.62 6.18 -16.73
C HIS A 124 -5.49 4.89 -15.89
N TYR A 125 -4.32 4.67 -15.27
CA TYR A 125 -4.09 3.61 -14.28
C TYR A 125 -4.16 4.13 -12.84
N TYR A 126 -4.52 5.41 -12.63
CA TYR A 126 -4.63 5.92 -11.27
C TYR A 126 -5.84 5.29 -10.58
N PRO A 127 -5.71 4.89 -9.30
CA PRO A 127 -6.86 4.61 -8.46
C PRO A 127 -7.86 5.77 -8.54
N THR A 128 -9.12 5.44 -8.79
CA THR A 128 -10.23 6.39 -8.76
C THR A 128 -10.64 6.75 -7.34
N ASP A 129 -10.47 5.81 -6.38
CA ASP A 129 -10.57 6.08 -4.96
C ASP A 129 -9.18 6.39 -4.39
N TRP A 130 -9.07 7.51 -3.68
CA TRP A 130 -7.81 7.97 -3.16
C TRP A 130 -7.32 7.01 -2.06
N PRO A 131 -6.15 6.34 -2.22
CA PRO A 131 -5.75 5.24 -1.33
C PRO A 131 -5.74 5.54 0.17
N PRO A 132 -5.30 6.74 0.63
CA PRO A 132 -5.39 7.12 2.04
C PRO A 132 -6.80 7.10 2.64
N ASN A 133 -7.84 7.36 1.84
CA ASN A 133 -9.23 7.24 2.33
C ASN A 133 -9.57 5.79 2.67
N ALA A 134 -9.13 4.82 1.85
CA ALA A 134 -9.35 3.40 2.13
C ALA A 134 -8.73 2.99 3.48
N ALA A 135 -7.51 3.43 3.78
CA ALA A 135 -6.87 3.15 5.07
C ALA A 135 -7.72 3.63 6.26
N VAL A 136 -8.29 4.82 6.19
CA VAL A 136 -9.18 5.34 7.25
C VAL A 136 -10.48 4.54 7.31
N ARG A 137 -11.13 4.37 6.16
CA ARG A 137 -12.44 3.74 6.02
C ARG A 137 -12.47 2.32 6.58
N PHE A 138 -11.40 1.57 6.32
CA PHE A 138 -11.31 0.16 6.70
C PHE A 138 -10.46 -0.10 7.94
N ARG A 139 -9.91 0.94 8.59
CA ARG A 139 -8.96 0.77 9.70
C ARG A 139 -9.45 -0.19 10.78
N ALA A 140 -10.72 -0.05 11.18
CA ALA A 140 -11.33 -0.89 12.21
C ALA A 140 -11.46 -2.35 11.74
N GLN A 141 -11.93 -2.59 10.51
CA GLN A 141 -12.08 -3.93 9.95
C GLN A 141 -10.72 -4.61 9.73
N VAL A 142 -9.75 -3.88 9.17
CA VAL A 142 -8.37 -4.37 8.98
C VAL A 142 -7.77 -4.78 10.31
N ASN A 143 -7.90 -3.93 11.34
CA ASN A 143 -7.39 -4.26 12.66
C ASN A 143 -8.08 -5.50 13.25
N ALA A 144 -9.41 -5.62 13.11
CA ALA A 144 -10.16 -6.78 13.57
C ALA A 144 -9.76 -8.08 12.86
N ILE A 145 -9.50 -8.03 11.54
CA ILE A 145 -8.99 -9.19 10.78
C ILE A 145 -7.63 -9.59 11.32
N LEU A 146 -6.68 -8.64 11.40
CA LEU A 146 -5.33 -8.92 11.90
C LEU A 146 -5.36 -9.49 13.33
N ASP A 147 -6.20 -8.94 14.21
CA ASP A 147 -6.35 -9.41 15.59
C ASP A 147 -6.95 -10.82 15.66
N THR A 148 -7.95 -11.13 14.83
CA THR A 148 -8.58 -12.46 14.74
C THR A 148 -7.57 -13.52 14.33
N HIS A 149 -6.64 -13.17 13.44
CA HIS A 149 -5.55 -14.06 13.00
C HIS A 149 -4.30 -13.98 13.90
N GLY A 150 -4.36 -13.20 14.99
CA GLY A 150 -3.27 -13.09 15.97
C GLY A 150 -2.02 -12.35 15.48
N VAL A 151 -2.13 -11.54 14.43
CA VAL A 151 -1.03 -10.78 13.82
C VAL A 151 -0.70 -9.54 14.65
N LYS A 152 0.56 -9.40 15.08
CA LYS A 152 0.99 -8.38 16.06
C LYS A 152 2.27 -7.67 15.62
N GLY A 153 2.47 -6.45 16.12
CA GLY A 153 3.71 -5.70 15.95
C GLY A 153 4.12 -5.56 14.49
N GLU A 154 5.40 -5.81 14.20
CA GLU A 154 6.01 -5.71 12.87
C GLU A 154 5.37 -6.66 11.83
N ASP A 155 4.68 -7.73 12.24
CA ASP A 155 4.04 -8.66 11.31
C ASP A 155 2.77 -8.08 10.65
N ARG A 156 2.19 -7.02 11.22
CA ARG A 156 0.96 -6.39 10.70
C ARG A 156 1.18 -5.73 9.34
N PRO A 157 2.12 -4.75 9.19
CA PRO A 157 2.39 -4.16 7.88
C PRO A 157 2.85 -5.20 6.85
N VAL A 158 3.63 -6.21 7.27
CA VAL A 158 4.07 -7.32 6.41
C VAL A 158 2.89 -8.17 5.92
N THR A 159 1.93 -8.49 6.78
CA THR A 159 0.73 -9.25 6.41
C THR A 159 -0.16 -8.48 5.41
N CYS A 160 -0.29 -7.16 5.60
CA CYS A 160 -0.94 -6.30 4.62
C CYS A 160 -0.14 -6.23 3.30
N ALA A 161 1.19 -6.17 3.36
CA ALA A 161 2.05 -6.21 2.17
C ALA A 161 1.89 -7.52 1.38
N PHE A 162 1.70 -8.66 2.05
CA PHE A 162 1.38 -9.93 1.39
C PHE A 162 0.03 -9.89 0.66
N ALA A 163 -0.98 -9.24 1.25
CA ALA A 163 -2.26 -9.02 0.57
C ALA A 163 -2.06 -8.20 -0.71
N THR A 164 -1.25 -7.14 -0.64
CA THR A 164 -0.87 -6.33 -1.80
C THR A 164 -0.12 -7.14 -2.84
N ALA A 165 0.88 -7.95 -2.45
CA ALA A 165 1.65 -8.80 -3.35
C ALA A 165 0.77 -9.81 -4.12
N LYS A 166 -0.17 -10.45 -3.41
CA LYS A 166 -1.18 -11.33 -4.01
C LYS A 166 -2.06 -10.56 -5.00
N MET A 167 -2.49 -9.35 -4.64
CA MET A 167 -3.32 -8.53 -5.52
C MET A 167 -2.56 -8.07 -6.76
N ILE A 168 -1.28 -7.69 -6.63
CA ILE A 168 -0.39 -7.39 -7.77
C ILE A 168 -0.35 -8.60 -8.71
N ARG A 169 -0.12 -9.80 -8.17
CA ARG A 169 -0.11 -11.03 -8.98
C ARG A 169 -1.44 -11.25 -9.71
N ILE A 170 -2.57 -11.16 -9.02
CA ILE A 170 -3.91 -11.29 -9.64
C ILE A 170 -4.10 -10.22 -10.71
N ALA A 171 -3.69 -8.99 -10.42
CA ALA A 171 -3.80 -7.86 -11.30
C ALA A 171 -3.01 -8.07 -12.59
N THR A 172 -1.79 -8.62 -12.53
CA THR A 172 -0.94 -8.80 -13.73
C THR A 172 -1.60 -9.61 -14.86
N GLU A 173 -2.61 -10.42 -14.59
CA GLU A 173 -3.40 -11.09 -15.64
C GLU A 173 -4.24 -10.10 -16.48
N LYS A 174 -4.57 -8.92 -15.92
CA LYS A 174 -5.32 -7.85 -16.56
C LYS A 174 -4.44 -6.74 -17.16
N TYR A 175 -3.23 -6.52 -16.63
CA TYR A 175 -2.33 -5.49 -17.17
C TYR A 175 -1.43 -6.08 -18.24
N VAL A 176 -1.20 -5.30 -19.29
CA VAL A 176 -0.17 -5.62 -20.30
C VAL A 176 1.24 -5.52 -19.70
N ASP A 177 1.42 -4.62 -18.73
CA ASP A 177 2.69 -4.38 -18.06
C ASP A 177 2.59 -4.65 -16.55
N PRO A 178 3.26 -5.70 -16.02
CA PRO A 178 3.24 -6.04 -14.60
C PRO A 178 3.93 -5.00 -13.71
N MET A 179 4.65 -4.03 -14.29
CA MET A 179 5.23 -2.89 -13.57
C MET A 179 4.15 -1.93 -13.04
N VAL A 180 3.04 -1.78 -13.76
CA VAL A 180 1.96 -0.84 -13.39
C VAL A 180 1.39 -1.14 -12.00
N PRO A 181 0.87 -2.35 -11.70
CA PRO A 181 0.32 -2.64 -10.37
C PRO A 181 1.39 -2.55 -9.27
N LEU A 182 2.65 -2.88 -9.58
CA LEU A 182 3.75 -2.75 -8.62
C LEU A 182 4.04 -1.29 -8.27
N LEU A 183 4.12 -0.40 -9.26
CA LEU A 183 4.37 1.02 -9.04
C LEU A 183 3.24 1.66 -8.23
N ILE A 184 1.97 1.37 -8.55
CA ILE A 184 0.81 1.83 -7.77
C ILE A 184 0.99 1.46 -6.30
N ALA A 185 1.31 0.20 -6.01
CA ALA A 185 1.51 -0.28 -4.65
C ALA A 185 2.69 0.40 -3.94
N LEU A 186 3.87 0.38 -4.55
CA LEU A 186 5.10 0.88 -3.93
C LEU A 186 5.05 2.39 -3.71
N GLU A 187 4.53 3.16 -4.67
CA GLU A 187 4.44 4.61 -4.56
C GLU A 187 3.36 5.03 -3.56
N THR A 188 2.24 4.29 -3.50
CA THR A 188 1.22 4.48 -2.44
C THR A 188 1.82 4.28 -1.06
N VAL A 189 2.53 3.16 -0.84
CA VAL A 189 3.13 2.86 0.45
C VAL A 189 4.22 3.87 0.80
N ALA A 190 5.10 4.19 -0.16
CA ALA A 190 6.20 5.12 0.07
C ALA A 190 5.71 6.52 0.46
N GLY A 191 4.65 7.02 -0.18
CA GLY A 191 4.04 8.30 0.20
C GLY A 191 3.31 8.21 1.54
N MET A 192 2.39 7.26 1.69
CA MET A 192 1.56 7.17 2.90
C MET A 192 2.35 6.85 4.17
N ALA A 193 3.38 6.00 4.08
CA ALA A 193 4.24 5.68 5.23
C ALA A 193 5.07 6.87 5.71
N ARG A 194 5.00 8.01 5.02
CA ARG A 194 5.63 9.27 5.40
C ARG A 194 4.62 10.38 5.58
N MET A 195 3.32 10.10 5.52
CA MET A 195 2.27 11.08 5.79
C MET A 195 1.78 10.93 7.23
N THR A 196 1.38 12.04 7.86
CA THR A 196 0.63 11.96 9.13
C THR A 196 -0.65 11.14 8.91
N PRO A 197 -0.95 10.13 9.74
CA PRO A 197 -2.13 9.29 9.55
C PRO A 197 -3.42 10.10 9.52
N LEU A 198 -4.22 9.90 8.46
CA LEU A 198 -5.51 10.55 8.35
C LEU A 198 -6.47 10.06 9.44
N GLN A 199 -7.23 11.01 9.99
CA GLN A 199 -8.23 10.75 11.03
C GLN A 199 -9.63 10.55 10.44
N LYS A 200 -9.88 11.07 9.24
CA LYS A 200 -11.13 10.97 8.49
C LYS A 200 -10.81 10.98 6.99
N GLU A 201 -11.74 10.48 6.18
CA GLU A 201 -11.67 10.60 4.73
C GLU A 201 -11.71 12.08 4.30
N ILE A 202 -11.14 12.37 3.13
CA ILE A 202 -11.12 13.69 2.49
C ILE A 202 -11.81 13.59 1.13
N ASP A 203 -12.62 14.61 0.81
CA ASP A 203 -13.37 14.76 -0.43
C ASP A 203 -12.50 15.26 -1.60
#